data_AF-A0AAV5XHR7-F1
#
_entry.id   AF-A0AAV5XHR7-F1
#
_cell.length_a   1.000
_cell.length_b   1.000
_cell.length_c   1.000
_cell.angle_alpha   90.00
_cell.angle_beta   90.00
_cell.angle_gamma   90.00
#
_symmetry.space_group_name_H-M   'P 1'
#
loop_
_entity.id
_entity.type
_entity.pdbx_description
1 polymer ?
#
loop_
_entity_poly.entity_id
_entity_poly.type
_entity_poly.pdbx_seq_one_letter_code
_entity_poly.pdbx_strand_id
1 'polypeptide(L)'
;MAPGYATGLLLVGRALMPLLEATPDASYAVEGGSVTAYRPIWLPKQKRMAPLVQPLWLPAANFGVPLLAALILATPRWGWRRRARALAIGLCLLTITQVAFLLVTIVATQQGPIVTPDGMIQLPGHSPVKRPIFHALYYFFELMGRGFFALAIFLGLIAFGWGAPSRPAVAAAPVGRNDPCPCGSGLKYKRCCQA
;
A
#
# COMPACT_ATOMS: atom_id res chain seq x y z
N MET A 1 12.31 -13.09 1.52
CA MET A 1 11.83 -11.74 1.15
C MET A 1 11.69 -10.79 2.34
N ALA A 2 11.33 -11.25 3.55
CA ALA A 2 11.12 -10.41 4.73
C ALA A 2 12.28 -9.48 5.16
N PRO A 3 13.57 -9.88 5.17
CA PRO A 3 14.61 -8.99 5.68
C PRO A 3 14.92 -7.82 4.75
N GLY A 4 14.88 -8.01 3.43
CA GLY A 4 15.16 -6.95 2.45
C GLY A 4 14.12 -5.82 2.47
N TYR A 5 12.83 -6.17 2.56
CA TYR A 5 11.76 -5.18 2.64
C TYR A 5 11.83 -4.37 3.94
N ALA A 6 12.03 -5.04 5.08
CA ALA A 6 12.22 -4.38 6.37
C ALA A 6 13.47 -3.51 6.38
N THR A 7 14.54 -3.92 5.70
CA THR A 7 15.77 -3.10 5.54
C THR A 7 15.48 -1.84 4.72
N GLY A 8 14.70 -1.94 3.64
CA GLY A 8 14.27 -0.77 2.87
C GLY A 8 13.45 0.22 3.69
N LEU A 9 12.48 -0.28 4.47
CA LEU A 9 11.72 0.53 5.42
C LEU A 9 12.62 1.16 6.49
N LEU A 10 13.58 0.40 7.04
CA LEU A 10 14.56 0.90 8.00
C LEU A 10 15.37 2.06 7.42
N LEU A 11 15.82 1.98 6.16
CA LEU A 11 16.57 3.07 5.53
C LEU A 11 15.74 4.36 5.46
N VAL A 12 14.47 4.25 5.10
CA VAL A 12 13.55 5.40 5.11
C VAL A 12 13.36 5.95 6.52
N GLY A 13 13.14 5.07 7.50
CA GLY A 13 13.00 5.45 8.90
C GLY A 13 14.24 6.16 9.45
N ARG A 14 15.44 5.68 9.12
CA ARG A 14 16.72 6.31 9.51
C ARG A 14 16.93 7.65 8.82
N ALA A 15 16.62 7.76 7.53
CA ALA A 15 16.76 9.01 6.79
C ALA A 15 15.87 10.13 7.35
N LEU A 16 14.68 9.77 7.85
CA LEU A 16 13.71 10.73 8.43
C LEU A 16 13.75 10.81 9.96
N MET A 17 14.61 10.03 10.62
CA MET A 17 14.74 9.99 12.08
C MET A 17 14.97 11.38 12.69
N PRO A 18 15.84 12.27 12.15
CA PRO A 18 16.06 13.60 12.75
C PRO A 18 14.81 14.49 12.80
N LEU A 19 13.79 14.20 11.98
CA LEU A 19 12.53 14.95 11.94
C LEU A 19 11.45 14.31 12.83
N LEU A 20 11.47 12.99 12.99
CA LEU A 20 10.37 12.22 13.55
C LEU A 20 10.65 11.69 14.97
N GLU A 21 11.91 11.50 15.35
CA GLU A 21 12.32 10.94 16.64
C GLU A 21 12.83 12.05 17.56
N ALA A 22 12.17 12.22 18.70
CA ALA A 22 12.57 13.20 19.71
C ALA A 22 13.43 12.60 20.81
N THR A 23 13.53 11.27 20.90
CA THR A 23 14.36 10.61 21.92
C THR A 23 15.83 10.69 21.52
N PRO A 24 16.70 11.29 22.35
CA PRO A 24 18.14 11.29 22.10
C PRO A 24 18.70 9.86 22.05
N ASP A 25 19.69 9.62 21.20
CA ASP A 25 20.38 8.33 21.06
C ASP A 25 19.48 7.15 20.69
N ALA A 26 18.26 7.42 20.20
CA ALA A 26 17.39 6.39 19.68
C ALA A 26 17.98 5.75 18.42
N SER A 27 17.80 4.45 18.28
CA SER A 27 18.28 3.70 17.12
C SER A 27 17.23 2.73 16.61
N TYR A 28 17.25 2.47 15.30
CA TYR A 28 16.34 1.53 14.65
C TYR A 28 17.13 0.35 14.10
N ALA A 29 16.59 -0.86 14.25
CA ALA A 29 17.18 -2.09 13.70
C ALA A 29 16.11 -3.00 13.07
N VAL A 30 16.58 -3.96 12.27
CA VAL A 30 15.74 -5.05 11.77
C VAL A 30 15.99 -6.30 12.60
N GLU A 31 14.97 -6.78 13.30
CA GLU A 31 15.01 -8.03 14.07
C GLU A 31 13.90 -8.97 13.60
N GLY A 32 14.26 -10.20 13.23
CA GLY A 32 13.27 -11.18 12.76
C GLY A 32 12.45 -10.73 11.55
N GLY A 33 12.96 -9.78 10.76
CA GLY A 33 12.23 -9.17 9.64
C GLY A 33 11.21 -8.10 10.04
N SER A 34 11.18 -7.68 11.31
CA SER A 34 10.43 -6.51 11.81
C SER A 34 11.35 -5.30 11.92
N VAL A 35 10.79 -4.09 11.91
CA VAL A 35 11.54 -2.86 12.22
C VAL A 35 11.25 -2.49 13.67
N THR A 36 12.30 -2.33 14.47
CA THR A 36 12.21 -2.09 15.92
C THR A 36 12.97 -0.84 16.29
N ALA A 37 12.40 -0.05 17.23
CA ALA A 37 13.05 1.09 17.84
C ALA A 37 13.62 0.74 19.22
N TYR A 38 14.84 1.19 19.48
CA TYR A 38 15.52 1.16 20.77
C TYR A 38 15.65 2.60 21.25
N ARG A 39 14.99 2.90 22.36
CA ARG A 39 14.97 4.23 22.96
C ARG A 39 15.55 4.16 24.37
N PRO A 40 16.68 4.82 24.65
CA PRO A 40 17.22 4.83 25.99
C PRO A 40 16.31 5.66 26.91
N ILE A 41 15.85 5.06 28.02
CA ILE A 41 15.01 5.73 29.02
C ILE A 41 15.70 5.72 30.39
N TRP A 42 15.62 6.85 31.09
CA TRP A 42 16.10 6.97 32.46
C TRP A 42 15.03 6.49 33.43
N LEU A 43 15.38 5.60 34.35
CA LEU A 43 14.50 5.07 35.41
C LEU A 43 14.95 5.64 36.77
N PRO A 44 14.30 6.71 37.29
CA PRO A 44 14.76 7.42 38.47
C PRO A 44 14.79 6.57 39.76
N LYS A 45 13.82 5.67 39.96
CA LYS A 45 13.77 4.83 41.16
C LYS A 45 14.85 3.74 41.12
N GLN A 46 15.23 3.30 39.93
CA GLN A 46 16.30 2.31 39.73
C GLN A 46 17.67 2.93 39.50
N LYS A 47 17.75 4.25 39.31
CA LYS A 47 18.98 5.01 39.01
C LYS A 47 19.80 4.40 37.87
N ARG A 48 19.14 3.93 36.81
CA ARG A 48 19.78 3.32 35.64
C ARG A 48 19.10 3.72 34.33
N MET A 49 19.88 3.66 33.24
CA MET A 49 19.34 3.67 31.89
C MET A 49 18.82 2.28 31.53
N ALA A 50 17.67 2.21 30.87
CA ALA A 50 17.12 0.97 30.32
C ALA A 50 16.72 1.18 28.85
N PRO A 51 16.87 0.15 27.99
CA PRO A 51 16.37 0.22 26.63
C PRO A 51 14.85 -0.01 26.61
N LEU A 52 14.11 0.97 26.09
CA LEU A 52 12.74 0.76 25.67
C LEU A 52 12.75 0.21 24.23
N VAL A 53 12.24 -1.01 24.08
CA VAL A 53 12.15 -1.68 22.77
C VAL A 53 10.70 -1.63 22.31
N GLN A 54 10.45 -1.00 21.15
CA GLN A 54 9.11 -0.87 20.59
C GLN A 54 9.09 -1.27 19.10
N PRO A 55 8.18 -2.15 18.67
CA PRO A 55 8.04 -2.47 17.26
C PRO A 55 7.48 -1.27 16.50
N LEU A 56 8.14 -0.90 15.39
CA LEU A 56 7.67 0.13 14.47
C LEU A 56 6.92 -0.46 13.27
N TRP A 57 7.26 -1.68 12.88
CA TRP A 57 6.63 -2.38 11.76
C TRP A 57 6.75 -3.89 11.91
N LEU A 58 5.66 -4.62 11.68
CA LEU A 58 5.61 -6.08 11.80
C LEU A 58 5.19 -6.74 10.47
N PRO A 59 5.88 -7.81 10.01
CA PRO A 59 5.55 -8.48 8.76
C PRO A 59 4.25 -9.30 8.83
N ALA A 60 3.93 -9.89 9.99
CA ALA A 60 2.79 -10.78 10.17
C ALA A 60 1.42 -10.10 9.99
N ALA A 61 1.37 -8.76 9.99
CA ALA A 61 0.15 -7.99 9.78
C ALA A 61 -0.16 -7.71 8.29
N ASN A 62 0.70 -8.13 7.36
CA ASN A 62 0.66 -7.66 5.97
C ASN A 62 0.28 -8.75 4.94
N PHE A 63 -1.02 -9.05 4.82
CA PHE A 63 -1.56 -9.91 3.76
C PHE A 63 -1.82 -9.17 2.43
N GLY A 64 -1.51 -7.87 2.35
CA GLY A 64 -1.81 -7.04 1.18
C GLY A 64 -1.11 -7.50 -0.10
N VAL A 65 0.16 -7.94 0.00
CA VAL A 65 0.93 -8.44 -1.15
C VAL A 65 0.35 -9.72 -1.73
N PRO A 66 0.16 -10.82 -0.96
CA PRO A 66 -0.43 -12.04 -1.52
C PRO A 66 -1.87 -11.83 -1.99
N LEU A 67 -2.66 -11.01 -1.30
CA LEU A 67 -4.03 -10.68 -1.72
C LEU A 67 -4.04 -9.93 -3.07
N LEU A 68 -3.25 -8.87 -3.21
CA LEU A 68 -3.15 -8.12 -4.46
C LEU A 68 -2.66 -9.00 -5.61
N ALA A 69 -1.66 -9.85 -5.35
CA ALA A 69 -1.13 -10.78 -6.35
C ALA A 69 -2.21 -11.78 -6.80
N ALA A 70 -2.93 -12.38 -5.86
CA ALA A 70 -4.03 -13.30 -6.16
C ALA A 70 -5.12 -12.62 -6.99
N LEU A 71 -5.56 -11.42 -6.62
CA LEU A 71 -6.57 -10.66 -7.35
C LEU A 71 -6.15 -10.35 -8.79
N ILE A 72 -4.92 -9.88 -9.00
CA ILE A 72 -4.42 -9.54 -10.35
C ILE A 72 -4.25 -10.79 -11.21
N LEU A 73 -3.72 -11.89 -10.66
CA LEU A 73 -3.52 -13.14 -11.40
C LEU A 73 -4.84 -13.82 -11.74
N ALA A 74 -5.84 -13.73 -10.86
CA ALA A 74 -7.18 -14.24 -11.09
C ALA A 74 -8.00 -13.39 -12.08
N THR A 75 -7.54 -12.19 -12.44
CA THR A 75 -8.27 -11.31 -13.36
C THR A 75 -8.32 -11.90 -14.78
N PRO A 76 -9.52 -12.20 -15.31
CA PRO A 76 -9.66 -12.79 -16.64
C PRO A 76 -9.35 -11.76 -17.74
N ARG A 77 -9.02 -12.25 -18.95
CA ARG A 77 -8.74 -11.45 -20.17
C ARG A 77 -7.48 -10.57 -20.14
N TRP A 78 -6.77 -10.45 -19.02
CA TRP A 78 -5.51 -9.72 -18.96
C TRP A 78 -4.34 -10.58 -19.46
N GLY A 79 -3.64 -10.12 -20.50
CA GLY A 79 -2.38 -10.73 -20.93
C GLY A 79 -1.25 -10.54 -19.90
N TRP A 80 -0.21 -11.38 -19.98
CA TRP A 80 0.91 -11.41 -19.03
C TRP A 80 1.58 -10.03 -18.82
N ARG A 81 1.80 -9.27 -19.90
CA ARG A 81 2.39 -7.92 -19.80
C ARG A 81 1.54 -6.95 -18.97
N ARG A 82 0.21 -7.04 -19.08
CA ARG A 82 -0.71 -6.19 -18.30
C ARG A 82 -0.70 -6.58 -16.82
N ARG A 83 -0.74 -7.89 -16.53
CA ARG A 83 -0.61 -8.41 -15.16
C ARG A 83 0.69 -7.97 -14.51
N ALA A 84 1.82 -8.11 -15.22
CA ALA A 84 3.12 -7.68 -14.72
C ALA A 84 3.17 -6.17 -14.39
N ARG A 85 2.66 -5.32 -15.30
CA ARG A 85 2.56 -3.87 -15.04
C ARG A 85 1.66 -3.54 -13.85
N ALA A 86 0.49 -4.16 -13.77
CA ALA A 86 -0.45 -3.96 -12.67
C ALA A 86 0.14 -4.40 -11.32
N LEU A 87 0.85 -5.54 -11.30
CA LEU A 87 1.58 -6.00 -10.13
C LEU A 87 2.65 -4.99 -9.72
N ALA A 88 3.46 -4.50 -10.66
CA ALA A 88 4.51 -3.52 -10.38
C ALA A 88 3.93 -2.22 -9.79
N ILE A 89 2.89 -1.66 -10.40
CA ILE A 89 2.22 -0.44 -9.92
C ILE A 89 1.59 -0.69 -8.54
N GLY A 90 0.85 -1.78 -8.39
CA GLY A 90 0.17 -2.07 -7.14
C GLY A 90 1.13 -2.37 -5.98
N LEU A 91 2.24 -3.05 -6.23
CA LEU A 91 3.31 -3.25 -5.24
C LEU A 91 3.99 -1.92 -4.86
N CYS A 92 4.18 -1.02 -5.82
CA CYS A 92 4.71 0.32 -5.55
C CYS A 92 3.76 1.10 -4.63
N LEU A 93 2.46 1.15 -4.96
CA LEU A 93 1.44 1.82 -4.16
C LEU A 93 1.32 1.21 -2.75
N LEU A 94 1.33 -0.12 -2.62
CA LEU A 94 1.37 -0.77 -1.32
C LEU A 94 2.64 -0.43 -0.54
N THR A 95 3.78 -0.30 -1.20
CA THR A 95 5.03 0.10 -0.51
C THR A 95 4.92 1.52 0.02
N ILE A 96 4.29 2.44 -0.73
CA ILE A 96 4.04 3.81 -0.25
C ILE A 96 3.15 3.80 1.00
N THR A 97 2.09 2.99 1.06
CA THR A 97 1.24 2.92 2.26
C THR A 97 2.00 2.38 3.48
N GLN A 98 2.91 1.43 3.28
CA GLN A 98 3.74 0.86 4.34
C GLN A 98 4.80 1.83 4.84
N VAL A 99 5.39 2.62 3.93
CA VAL A 99 6.27 3.74 4.32
C VAL A 99 5.48 4.75 5.14
N ALA A 100 4.31 5.19 4.67
CA ALA A 100 3.47 6.13 5.41
C ALA A 100 3.10 5.60 6.80
N PHE A 101 2.72 4.33 6.90
CA PHE A 101 2.43 3.69 8.18
C PHE A 101 3.64 3.66 9.11
N LEU A 102 4.84 3.32 8.61
CA LEU A 102 6.07 3.36 9.40
C LEU A 102 6.31 4.76 10.00
N LEU A 103 6.20 5.82 9.18
CA LEU A 103 6.43 7.19 9.63
C LEU A 103 5.42 7.61 10.70
N VAL A 104 4.14 7.25 10.51
CA VAL A 104 3.09 7.48 11.52
C VAL A 104 3.41 6.73 12.81
N THR A 105 3.83 5.47 12.73
CA THR A 105 4.13 4.64 13.91
C THR A 105 5.35 5.15 14.69
N ILE A 106 6.39 5.64 14.01
CA ILE A 106 7.54 6.28 14.66
C ILE A 106 7.07 7.40 15.60
N VAL A 107 6.23 8.31 15.11
CA VAL A 107 5.74 9.43 15.90
C VAL A 107 4.72 8.97 16.94
N ALA A 108 3.77 8.11 16.55
CA ALA A 108 2.68 7.63 17.42
C ALA A 108 3.22 6.91 18.66
N THR A 109 4.27 6.10 18.52
CA THR A 109 4.89 5.37 19.64
C THR A 109 5.56 6.27 20.69
N GLN A 110 5.82 7.54 20.37
CA GLN A 110 6.34 8.54 21.30
C GLN A 110 5.23 9.37 21.98
N GLN A 111 3.98 9.30 21.51
CA GLN A 111 2.89 10.15 22.03
C GLN A 111 2.16 9.56 23.24
N GLY A 112 2.22 8.25 23.44
CA GLY A 112 1.56 7.56 24.55
C GLY A 112 2.41 7.52 25.82
N PRO A 113 1.80 7.45 27.01
CA PRO A 113 2.53 7.08 28.22
C PRO A 113 3.03 5.65 28.08
N ILE A 114 4.24 5.38 28.57
CA ILE A 114 4.79 4.03 28.65
C ILE A 114 4.79 3.56 30.11
N VAL A 115 4.41 2.31 30.30
CA VAL A 115 4.42 1.67 31.63
C VAL A 115 5.82 1.14 31.88
N THR A 116 6.45 1.62 32.94
CA THR A 116 7.77 1.17 33.41
C THR A 116 7.64 0.64 34.84
N PRO A 117 8.65 -0.08 35.36
CA PRO A 117 8.63 -0.49 36.77
C PRO A 117 8.60 0.70 37.74
N ASP A 118 9.00 1.89 37.29
CA ASP A 118 8.98 3.11 38.10
C ASP A 118 7.62 3.81 38.10
N GLY A 119 6.71 3.41 37.20
CA GLY A 119 5.40 4.02 36.95
C GLY A 119 5.21 4.38 35.47
N MET A 120 4.19 5.17 35.18
CA MET A 120 3.97 5.71 33.83
C MET A 120 4.89 6.92 33.59
N ILE A 121 5.65 6.89 32.50
CA ILE A 121 6.46 8.02 32.05
C ILE A 121 6.05 8.45 30.64
N GLN A 122 6.30 9.71 30.30
CA GLN A 122 6.11 10.24 28.96
C GLN A 122 7.46 10.28 28.24
N LEU A 123 7.48 9.86 26.98
CA LEU A 123 8.68 9.95 26.14
C LEU A 123 8.93 11.40 25.69
N PRO A 124 10.19 11.74 25.38
CA PRO A 124 10.50 12.96 24.65
C PRO A 124 9.65 13.07 23.38
N GLY A 125 9.22 14.29 23.04
CA GLY A 125 8.37 14.54 21.87
C GLY A 125 6.88 14.28 22.08
N HIS A 126 6.45 13.89 23.28
CA HIS A 126 5.03 13.91 23.65
C HIS A 126 4.43 15.30 23.43
N SER A 127 3.29 15.36 22.77
CA SER A 127 2.50 16.57 22.62
C SER A 127 1.00 16.26 22.76
N PRO A 128 0.25 17.03 23.57
CA PRO A 128 -1.18 16.82 23.73
C PRO A 128 -1.97 17.07 22.43
N VAL A 129 -1.41 17.86 21.50
CA VAL A 129 -2.00 18.12 20.18
C VAL A 129 -1.70 16.98 19.20
N LYS A 130 -0.46 16.50 19.16
CA LYS A 130 -0.06 15.40 18.26
C LYS A 130 -0.70 14.08 18.66
N ARG A 131 -0.88 13.82 19.96
CA ARG A 131 -1.38 12.54 20.46
C ARG A 131 -2.69 12.08 19.80
N PRO A 132 -3.81 12.83 19.81
CA PRO A 132 -5.05 12.38 19.19
C PRO A 132 -4.91 12.19 17.68
N ILE A 133 -4.13 13.05 17.00
CA ILE A 133 -3.92 12.98 15.54
C ILE A 133 -3.18 11.69 15.16
N PHE A 134 -2.02 11.46 15.76
CA PHE A 134 -1.21 10.28 15.44
C PHE A 134 -1.82 8.98 15.94
N HIS A 135 -2.60 9.03 17.02
CA HIS A 135 -3.42 7.90 17.45
C HIS A 135 -4.47 7.55 16.38
N ALA A 136 -5.23 8.53 15.91
CA ALA A 136 -6.22 8.32 14.84
C ALA A 136 -5.56 7.81 13.55
N LEU A 137 -4.44 8.41 13.13
CA LEU A 137 -3.70 7.97 11.95
C LEU A 137 -3.16 6.53 12.11
N TYR A 138 -2.58 6.21 13.26
CA TYR A 138 -2.06 4.87 13.53
C TYR A 138 -3.16 3.81 13.38
N TYR A 139 -4.31 4.01 14.04
CA TYR A 139 -5.42 3.05 13.94
C TYR A 139 -6.09 3.06 12.57
N PHE A 140 -6.13 4.20 11.87
CA PHE A 140 -6.58 4.24 10.47
C PHE A 140 -5.72 3.34 9.59
N PHE A 141 -4.40 3.49 9.65
CA PHE A 141 -3.49 2.64 8.88
C PHE A 141 -3.51 1.19 9.35
N GLU A 142 -3.64 0.93 10.64
CA GLU A 142 -3.73 -0.43 11.18
C GLU A 142 -5.02 -1.13 10.69
N LEU A 143 -6.14 -0.42 10.67
CA LEU A 143 -7.43 -0.95 10.22
C LEU A 143 -7.46 -1.12 8.70
N MET A 144 -7.06 -0.11 7.94
CA MET A 144 -7.06 -0.14 6.47
C MET A 144 -5.92 -0.99 5.89
N GLY A 145 -4.83 -1.14 6.64
CA GLY A 145 -3.64 -1.92 6.26
C GLY A 145 -3.88 -3.42 6.16
N ARG A 146 -4.90 -3.94 6.85
CA ARG A 146 -5.27 -5.37 6.89
C ARG A 146 -6.02 -5.86 5.64
N GLY A 147 -5.65 -5.37 4.46
CA GLY A 147 -6.15 -5.84 3.16
C GLY A 147 -7.05 -4.86 2.41
N PHE A 148 -7.63 -3.85 3.08
CA PHE A 148 -8.46 -2.84 2.40
C PHE A 148 -7.65 -2.07 1.35
N PHE A 149 -6.43 -1.63 1.66
CA PHE A 149 -5.59 -0.95 0.66
C PHE A 149 -5.29 -1.81 -0.57
N ALA A 150 -5.05 -3.11 -0.39
CA ALA A 150 -4.81 -4.01 -1.51
C ALA A 150 -6.06 -4.13 -2.41
N LEU A 151 -7.24 -4.23 -1.80
CA LEU A 151 -8.51 -4.23 -2.52
C LEU A 151 -8.77 -2.90 -3.23
N ALA A 152 -8.58 -1.77 -2.55
CA ALA A 152 -8.79 -0.44 -3.12
C ALA A 152 -7.86 -0.17 -4.30
N ILE A 153 -6.57 -0.54 -4.17
CA ILE A 153 -5.59 -0.45 -5.25
C ILE A 153 -6.03 -1.34 -6.42
N PHE A 154 -6.44 -2.58 -6.16
CA PHE A 154 -6.91 -3.49 -7.20
C PHE A 154 -8.13 -2.94 -7.95
N LEU A 155 -9.14 -2.44 -7.24
CA LEU A 155 -10.33 -1.83 -7.83
C LEU A 155 -9.98 -0.59 -8.65
N GLY A 156 -9.04 0.23 -8.19
CA GLY A 156 -8.50 1.35 -8.97
C GLY A 156 -7.81 0.89 -10.25
N LEU A 157 -6.92 -0.10 -10.16
CA LEU A 157 -6.23 -0.67 -11.33
C LEU A 157 -7.22 -1.24 -12.35
N ILE A 158 -8.32 -1.83 -11.88
CA ILE A 158 -9.43 -2.26 -12.73
C ILE A 158 -10.12 -1.06 -13.37
N ALA A 159 -10.55 -0.08 -12.57
CA ALA A 159 -11.33 1.06 -13.06
C ALA A 159 -10.59 1.84 -14.15
N PHE A 160 -9.28 2.05 -13.96
CA PHE A 160 -8.44 2.76 -14.92
C PHE A 160 -7.82 1.86 -15.99
N GLY A 161 -7.72 0.55 -15.75
CA GLY A 161 -7.03 -0.40 -16.63
C GLY A 161 -7.93 -1.28 -17.49
N TRP A 162 -9.23 -1.41 -17.18
CA TRP A 162 -10.14 -2.22 -18.00
C TRP A 162 -10.52 -1.54 -19.31
N GLY A 163 -10.48 -0.20 -19.39
CA GLY A 163 -11.03 0.53 -20.51
C GLY A 163 -12.55 0.30 -20.62
N ALA A 164 -13.27 1.21 -21.28
CA ALA A 164 -14.66 0.92 -21.61
C ALA A 164 -14.71 -0.40 -22.42
N PRO A 165 -15.66 -1.32 -22.15
CA PRO A 165 -15.82 -2.47 -23.01
C PRO A 165 -15.97 -1.95 -24.44
N SER A 166 -15.07 -2.36 -25.33
CA SER A 166 -15.28 -2.14 -26.76
C SER A 166 -16.63 -2.76 -27.06
N ARG A 167 -17.64 -1.92 -27.38
CA ARG A 167 -18.90 -2.43 -27.89
C ARG A 167 -18.52 -3.46 -28.96
N PRO A 168 -18.99 -4.72 -28.88
CA PRO A 168 -18.69 -5.67 -29.93
C PRO A 168 -19.05 -4.96 -31.22
N ALA A 169 -18.06 -4.81 -32.13
CA ALA A 169 -18.36 -4.31 -33.45
C ALA A 169 -19.46 -5.23 -33.94
N VAL A 170 -20.68 -4.70 -34.07
CA VAL A 170 -21.80 -5.45 -34.62
C VAL A 170 -21.27 -5.86 -35.97
N ALA A 171 -20.94 -7.15 -36.12
CA ALA A 171 -20.56 -7.67 -37.41
C ALA A 171 -21.77 -7.35 -38.28
N ALA A 172 -21.60 -6.40 -39.19
CA ALA A 172 -22.64 -6.08 -40.16
C ALA A 172 -23.04 -7.42 -40.76
N ALA A 173 -24.32 -7.76 -40.68
CA ALA A 173 -24.81 -9.04 -41.21
C ALA A 173 -24.25 -9.18 -42.63
N PRO A 174 -23.71 -10.35 -43.01
CA PRO A 174 -23.11 -10.52 -44.33
C PRO A 174 -24.16 -10.18 -45.38
N VAL A 175 -23.93 -9.09 -46.12
CA VAL A 175 -24.84 -8.61 -47.16
C VAL A 175 -24.83 -9.64 -48.27
N GLY A 176 -26.00 -10.20 -48.57
CA GLY A 176 -26.15 -11.17 -49.64
C GLY A 176 -25.79 -10.53 -50.99
N ARG A 177 -25.15 -11.31 -51.86
CA ARG A 177 -24.67 -10.85 -53.18
C ARG A 177 -25.77 -10.18 -54.04
N ASN A 178 -27.04 -10.53 -53.82
CA ASN A 178 -28.19 -9.97 -54.54
C ASN A 178 -28.99 -8.93 -53.74
N ASP A 179 -28.64 -8.66 -52.48
CA ASP A 179 -29.37 -7.71 -51.62
C ASP A 179 -29.12 -6.26 -52.07
N PRO A 180 -30.00 -5.31 -51.71
CA PRO A 180 -29.78 -3.90 -51.94
C PRO A 180 -28.46 -3.44 -51.32
N CYS A 181 -27.69 -2.66 -52.07
CA CYS A 181 -26.36 -2.23 -51.63
C CYS A 181 -26.47 -1.25 -50.45
N PRO A 182 -25.72 -1.47 -49.34
CA PRO A 182 -25.83 -0.65 -48.14
C PRO A 182 -25.33 0.80 -48.32
N CYS A 183 -24.72 1.16 -49.45
CA CYS A 183 -24.34 2.54 -49.78
C CYS A 183 -25.52 3.42 -50.23
N GLY A 184 -26.72 2.87 -50.38
CA GLY A 184 -27.92 3.63 -50.74
C GLY A 184 -28.15 3.81 -52.24
N SER A 185 -27.38 3.16 -53.11
CA SER A 185 -27.48 3.29 -54.56
C SER A 185 -28.73 2.66 -55.20
N GLY A 186 -29.51 1.89 -54.45
CA GLY A 186 -30.65 1.10 -54.97
C GLY A 186 -30.27 -0.14 -55.82
N LEU A 187 -29.01 -0.27 -56.23
CA LEU A 187 -28.46 -1.42 -56.97
C LEU A 187 -28.20 -2.65 -56.07
N LYS A 188 -28.12 -3.84 -56.68
CA LYS A 188 -27.69 -5.08 -55.99
C LYS A 188 -26.22 -4.99 -55.57
N TYR A 189 -25.85 -5.52 -54.41
CA TYR A 189 -24.50 -5.44 -53.84
C TYR A 189 -23.38 -5.86 -54.80
N LYS A 190 -23.58 -6.98 -55.54
CA LYS A 190 -22.65 -7.48 -56.58
C LYS A 190 -22.40 -6.59 -57.78
N ARG A 191 -23.20 -5.53 -57.95
CA ARG A 191 -23.12 -4.58 -59.07
C ARG A 191 -22.71 -3.19 -58.61
N CYS A 192 -22.34 -3.02 -57.35
CA CYS A 192 -21.97 -1.72 -56.78
C CYS A 192 -20.71 -1.86 -55.92
N CYS A 193 -20.84 -2.02 -54.60
CA CYS A 193 -19.68 -2.06 -53.69
C CYS A 193 -18.87 -3.36 -53.73
N GLN A 194 -19.39 -4.43 -54.37
CA GLN A 194 -18.69 -5.70 -54.55
C GLN A 194 -18.28 -5.94 -56.03
N ALA A 195 -18.34 -4.92 -56.87
CA ALA A 195 -17.95 -5.00 -58.28
C ALA A 195 -16.44 -5.14 -58.45
#